data_AF-A0AAV0QLQ8-F1
#
_entry.id   AF-A0AAV0QLQ8-F1
#
_cell.length_a   1.000
_cell.length_b   1.000
_cell.length_c   1.000
_cell.angle_alpha   90.00
_cell.angle_beta   90.00
_cell.angle_gamma   90.00
#
_symmetry.space_group_name_H-M   'P 1'
#
loop_
_entity.id
_entity.type
_entity.pdbx_description
1 polymer ?
#
loop_
_entity_poly.entity_id
_entity_poly.type
_entity_poly.pdbx_seq_one_letter_code
_entity_poly.pdbx_strand_id
1 'polypeptide(L)'
;MAGVKQTTGIVGLDVVPNAREVLISLYSKTLKEIQAVPPDEGYRKAVESFTKHRLTVCREEEDWEAIEKRLGCGQVEELIEEARDELKLIEKMIGQCEFLLNAFHSLFICRSIYGCFDSAP
;
A
#
# COMPACT_ATOMS: atom_id res chain seq x y z
N MET A 1 -29.85 -0.95 11.28
CA MET A 1 -29.26 -1.51 12.52
C MET A 1 -28.26 -2.55 12.06
N ALA A 2 -27.00 -2.16 11.89
CA ALA A 2 -25.95 -3.09 11.48
C ALA A 2 -25.70 -4.09 12.62
N GLY A 3 -25.83 -5.38 12.34
CA GLY A 3 -25.56 -6.44 13.31
C GLY A 3 -24.10 -6.40 13.76
N VAL A 4 -23.87 -6.59 15.07
CA VAL A 4 -22.52 -6.73 15.62
C VAL A 4 -21.97 -8.11 15.24
N LYS A 5 -20.91 -8.17 14.42
CA LYS A 5 -20.18 -9.41 14.14
C LYS A 5 -19.65 -9.99 15.46
N GLN A 6 -20.07 -11.21 15.80
CA GLN A 6 -19.64 -11.90 17.03
C GLN A 6 -18.28 -12.61 16.84
N THR A 7 -18.00 -13.05 15.62
CA THR A 7 -16.73 -13.67 15.21
C THR A 7 -16.62 -13.64 13.69
N THR A 8 -15.40 -13.48 13.16
CA THR A 8 -15.08 -13.59 11.72
C THR A 8 -15.05 -15.05 11.24
N GLY A 9 -15.00 -16.03 12.17
CA GLY A 9 -14.84 -17.44 11.85
C GLY A 9 -13.44 -17.82 11.31
N ILE A 10 -12.52 -16.86 11.23
CA ILE A 10 -11.14 -17.02 10.78
C ILE A 10 -10.22 -16.93 12.00
N VAL A 11 -9.34 -17.91 12.19
CA VAL A 11 -8.39 -17.92 13.32
C VAL A 11 -7.38 -16.79 13.15
N GLY A 12 -7.28 -15.92 14.16
CA GLY A 12 -6.31 -14.81 14.19
C GLY A 12 -6.80 -13.49 13.58
N LEU A 13 -8.08 -13.39 13.20
CA LEU A 13 -8.67 -12.18 12.65
C LEU A 13 -9.77 -11.64 13.58
N ASP A 14 -9.44 -10.66 14.41
CA ASP A 14 -10.38 -10.03 15.33
C ASP A 14 -11.41 -9.14 14.61
N VAL A 15 -12.65 -9.12 15.11
CA VAL A 15 -13.71 -8.26 14.56
C VAL A 15 -13.38 -6.80 14.87
N VAL A 16 -13.30 -5.97 13.82
CA VAL A 16 -13.07 -4.53 13.96
C VAL A 16 -14.42 -3.82 13.90
N PRO A 17 -14.93 -3.26 15.03
CA PRO A 17 -16.27 -2.63 15.05
C PRO A 17 -16.35 -1.38 14.17
N ASN A 18 -15.22 -0.69 13.94
CA ASN A 18 -15.13 0.50 13.10
C ASN A 18 -14.34 0.23 11.80
N ALA A 19 -14.57 -0.93 11.16
CA ALA A 19 -13.81 -1.38 9.99
C ALA A 19 -13.74 -0.32 8.86
N ARG A 20 -14.83 0.41 8.62
CA ARG A 20 -14.91 1.46 7.60
C ARG A 20 -13.91 2.60 7.83
N GLU A 21 -13.87 3.15 9.04
CA GLU A 21 -12.97 4.27 9.34
C GLU A 21 -11.51 3.84 9.24
N VAL A 22 -11.21 2.62 9.71
CA VAL A 22 -9.89 2.01 9.61
C VAL A 22 -9.48 1.85 8.15
N LEU A 23 -10.35 1.30 7.29
CA LEU A 23 -10.11 1.14 5.86
C LEU A 23 -9.85 2.48 5.16
N ILE A 24 -10.68 3.49 5.43
CA ILE A 24 -10.52 4.83 4.85
C ILE A 24 -9.16 5.44 5.27
N SER A 25 -8.80 5.30 6.54
CA SER A 25 -7.52 5.76 7.07
C SER A 25 -6.34 5.05 6.40
N LEU A 26 -6.39 3.73 6.28
CA LEU A 26 -5.35 2.92 5.64
C LEU A 26 -5.17 3.29 4.16
N TYR A 27 -6.25 3.31 3.37
CA TYR A 27 -6.19 3.69 1.96
C TYR A 27 -5.70 5.12 1.75
N SER A 28 -6.09 6.05 2.63
CA SER A 28 -5.59 7.42 2.59
C SER A 28 -4.09 7.49 2.88
N LYS A 29 -3.59 6.63 3.77
CA LYS A 29 -2.15 6.48 4.03
C LYS A 29 -1.44 5.86 2.83
N THR A 30 -1.99 4.80 2.22
CA THR A 30 -1.43 4.15 1.01
C THR A 30 -1.25 5.15 -0.13
N LEU A 31 -2.25 6.01 -0.37
CA LEU A 31 -2.18 7.06 -1.39
C LEU A 31 -1.15 8.16 -1.07
N LYS A 32 -0.73 8.33 0.19
CA LYS A 32 0.37 9.24 0.56
C LYS A 32 1.73 8.58 0.33
N GLU A 33 1.90 7.35 0.83
CA GLU A 33 3.18 6.62 0.72
C GLU A 33 3.52 6.31 -0.75
N ILE A 34 2.53 5.94 -1.57
CA ILE A 34 2.76 5.62 -2.99
C ILE A 34 3.27 6.83 -3.79
N GLN A 35 3.11 8.06 -3.30
CA GLN A 35 3.65 9.25 -3.96
C GLN A 35 5.18 9.31 -3.90
N ALA A 36 5.80 8.67 -2.91
CA ALA A 36 7.24 8.54 -2.80
C ALA A 36 7.84 7.55 -3.81
N VAL A 37 7.02 6.65 -4.36
CA VAL A 37 7.44 5.70 -5.40
C VAL A 37 7.45 6.41 -6.77
N PRO A 38 8.53 6.25 -7.57
CA PRO A 38 8.63 6.89 -8.88
C PRO A 38 7.46 6.49 -9.82
N PRO A 39 6.94 7.43 -10.62
CA PRO A 39 5.72 7.22 -11.42
C PRO A 39 5.89 6.33 -12.66
N ASP A 40 7.12 5.95 -12.97
CA ASP A 40 7.45 5.12 -14.13
C ASP A 40 7.06 3.65 -13.95
N GLU A 41 6.84 3.22 -12.70
CA GLU A 41 6.38 1.87 -12.41
C GLU A 41 4.87 1.72 -12.65
N GLY A 42 4.49 0.77 -13.52
CA GLY A 42 3.09 0.36 -13.71
C GLY A 42 2.39 -0.02 -12.41
N TYR A 43 3.18 -0.43 -11.39
CA TYR A 43 2.72 -0.68 -10.03
C TYR A 43 2.02 0.55 -9.41
N ARG A 44 2.59 1.76 -9.49
CA ARG A 44 1.96 2.98 -8.92
C ARG A 44 0.57 3.22 -9.50
N LYS A 45 0.43 3.12 -10.82
CA LYS A 45 -0.86 3.35 -11.49
C LYS A 45 -1.90 2.31 -11.09
N ALA A 46 -1.48 1.04 -10.97
CA ALA A 46 -2.36 -0.03 -10.50
C ALA A 46 -2.82 0.26 -9.05
N VAL A 47 -1.87 0.54 -8.15
CA VAL A 47 -2.11 0.85 -6.73
C VAL A 47 -3.05 2.02 -6.54
N GLU A 48 -2.80 3.13 -7.23
CA GLU A 48 -3.69 4.28 -7.17
C GLU A 48 -5.09 3.97 -7.69
N SER A 49 -5.21 3.20 -8.78
CA SER A 49 -6.50 2.89 -9.39
C SER A 49 -7.37 2.03 -8.48
N PHE A 50 -6.85 0.90 -7.98
CA PHE A 50 -7.63 0.03 -7.10
C PHE A 50 -7.89 0.69 -5.74
N THR A 51 -6.92 1.42 -5.19
CA THR A 51 -7.06 2.09 -3.88
C THR A 51 -8.13 3.16 -3.94
N LYS A 52 -8.18 3.96 -5.01
CA LYS A 52 -9.25 4.95 -5.24
C LYS A 52 -10.61 4.29 -5.38
N HIS A 53 -10.69 3.20 -6.14
CA HIS A 53 -11.95 2.46 -6.30
C HIS A 53 -12.47 1.91 -4.96
N ARG A 54 -11.62 1.22 -4.20
CA ARG A 54 -11.98 0.66 -2.89
C ARG A 54 -12.35 1.76 -1.88
N LEU A 55 -11.64 2.88 -1.90
CA LEU A 55 -11.93 4.04 -1.06
C LEU A 55 -13.28 4.69 -1.41
N THR A 56 -13.64 4.79 -2.70
CA THR A 56 -14.97 5.27 -3.11
C THR A 56 -16.07 4.37 -2.58
N VAL A 57 -15.94 3.04 -2.73
CA VAL A 57 -16.92 2.09 -2.19
C VAL A 57 -17.05 2.21 -0.67
N CYS A 58 -15.94 2.29 0.06
CA CYS A 58 -15.95 2.46 1.52
C CYS A 58 -16.55 3.80 1.98
N ARG A 59 -16.58 4.82 1.11
CA ARG A 59 -17.21 6.11 1.40
C ARG A 59 -18.70 6.10 1.09
N GLU A 60 -19.10 5.47 0.00
CA GLU A 60 -20.49 5.40 -0.44
C GLU A 60 -21.34 4.48 0.44
N GLU A 61 -20.78 3.34 0.85
CA GLU A 61 -21.49 2.37 1.68
C GLU A 61 -21.18 2.58 3.18
N GLU A 62 -22.20 2.55 4.02
CA GLU A 62 -22.07 2.62 5.49
C GLU A 62 -22.02 1.23 6.14
N ASP A 63 -22.72 0.26 5.55
CA ASP A 63 -22.82 -1.10 6.06
C ASP A 63 -21.69 -1.99 5.53
N TRP A 64 -21.06 -2.74 6.44
CA TRP A 64 -19.98 -3.67 6.09
C TRP A 64 -20.46 -4.78 5.12
N GLU A 65 -21.70 -5.25 5.23
CA GLU A 65 -22.29 -6.22 4.29
C GLU A 65 -22.40 -5.67 2.86
N ALA A 66 -22.75 -4.39 2.72
CA ALA A 66 -22.85 -3.74 1.42
C ALA A 66 -21.47 -3.57 0.79
N ILE A 67 -20.47 -3.23 1.59
CA ILE A 67 -19.06 -3.15 1.17
C ILE A 67 -18.58 -4.53 0.68
N GLU A 68 -18.81 -5.60 1.44
CA GLU A 68 -18.42 -6.98 1.07
C GLU A 68 -19.07 -7.40 -0.24
N LYS A 69 -20.37 -7.12 -0.42
CA LYS A 69 -21.10 -7.46 -1.64
C LYS A 69 -20.61 -6.68 -2.87
N ARG A 70 -20.25 -5.41 -2.69
CA ARG A 70 -19.84 -4.53 -3.78
C ARG A 70 -18.39 -4.74 -4.21
N LEU A 71 -17.51 -5.05 -3.25
CA LEU A 71 -16.12 -5.40 -3.53
C LEU A 71 -15.95 -6.86 -3.96
N GLY A 72 -16.79 -7.78 -3.44
CA GLY A 72 -16.72 -9.19 -3.77
C GLY A 72 -15.40 -9.88 -3.35
N CYS A 73 -14.68 -9.30 -2.39
CA CYS A 73 -13.30 -9.69 -2.03
C CYS A 73 -13.20 -10.32 -0.62
N GLY A 74 -14.20 -11.07 -0.17
CA GLY A 74 -14.18 -11.69 1.16
C GLY A 74 -14.67 -10.75 2.27
N GLN A 75 -14.18 -10.96 3.49
CA GLN A 75 -14.60 -10.19 4.67
C GLN A 75 -13.87 -8.83 4.76
N VAL A 76 -14.52 -7.83 5.37
CA VAL A 76 -13.89 -6.50 5.58
C VAL A 76 -12.60 -6.56 6.39
N GLU A 77 -12.47 -7.54 7.28
CA GLU A 77 -11.28 -7.73 8.09
C GLU A 77 -10.07 -8.23 7.26
N GLU A 78 -10.29 -9.06 6.24
CA GLU A 78 -9.23 -9.48 5.30
C GLU A 78 -8.71 -8.31 4.48
N LEU A 79 -9.62 -7.42 4.06
CA LEU A 79 -9.25 -6.18 3.34
C LEU A 79 -8.39 -5.24 4.19
N ILE A 80 -8.60 -5.21 5.50
CA ILE A 80 -7.78 -4.41 6.43
C ILE A 80 -6.36 -4.96 6.46
N GLU A 81 -6.20 -6.27 6.63
CA GLU A 81 -4.87 -6.90 6.65
C GLU A 81 -4.15 -6.75 5.30
N GLU A 82 -4.87 -6.94 4.19
CA GLU A 82 -4.33 -6.71 2.84
C GLU A 82 -3.83 -5.26 2.68
N ALA A 83 -4.62 -4.26 3.12
CA ALA A 83 -4.21 -2.86 3.06
C ALA A 83 -2.98 -2.55 3.95
N ARG A 84 -2.83 -3.23 5.08
CA ARG A 84 -1.66 -3.10 5.97
C ARG A 84 -0.42 -3.74 5.35
N ASP A 85 -0.55 -4.88 4.71
CA ASP A 85 0.56 -5.55 4.04
C ASP A 85 0.99 -4.81 2.78
N GLU A 86 0.06 -4.21 2.04
CA GLU A 86 0.35 -3.32 0.92
C GLU A 86 1.18 -2.10 1.38
N LEU A 87 0.82 -1.49 2.52
CA LEU A 87 1.61 -0.40 3.11
C LEU A 87 3.04 -0.85 3.45
N LYS A 88 3.21 -2.01 4.09
CA LYS A 88 4.55 -2.56 4.39
C LYS A 88 5.33 -2.85 3.11
N LEU A 89 4.65 -3.28 2.04
CA LEU A 89 5.28 -3.53 0.74
C LEU A 89 5.78 -2.23 0.12
N ILE A 90 4.96 -1.17 0.13
CA ILE A 90 5.37 0.17 -0.35
C ILE A 90 6.56 0.69 0.44
N GLU A 91 6.55 0.59 1.77
CA GLU A 91 7.68 0.96 2.63
C GLU A 91 8.96 0.20 2.25
N LYS A 92 8.85 -1.11 1.96
CA LYS A 92 9.97 -1.92 1.47
C LYS A 92 10.45 -1.50 0.08
N MET A 93 9.55 -1.17 -0.84
CA MET A 93 9.93 -0.71 -2.18
C MET A 93 10.69 0.62 -2.12
N ILE A 94 10.26 1.55 -1.26
CA ILE A 94 10.97 2.82 -1.03
C ILE A 94 12.35 2.54 -0.41
N GLY A 95 12.42 1.69 0.61
CA GLY A 95 13.69 1.33 1.26
C GLY A 95 14.66 0.55 0.35
N GLN A 96 14.16 -0.29 -0.55
CA GLN A 96 14.99 -0.99 -1.54
C GLN A 96 15.47 -0.05 -2.66
N CYS A 97 14.66 0.93 -3.06
CA CYS A 97 15.11 2.02 -3.93
C CYS A 97 16.19 2.87 -3.26
N GLU A 98 16.12 3.10 -1.95
CA GLU A 98 17.17 3.79 -1.19
C GLU A 98 18.51 3.02 -1.21
N PHE A 99 18.47 1.68 -1.18
CA PHE A 99 19.68 0.86 -1.29
C PHE A 99 20.36 0.99 -2.67
N LEU A 100 19.58 1.08 -3.75
CA LEU A 100 20.10 1.31 -5.10
C LEU A 100 20.61 2.74 -5.30
N LEU A 101 19.96 3.75 -4.68
CA LEU A 101 20.40 5.15 -4.77
C LEU A 101 21.68 5.42 -3.94
N ASN A 102 21.79 4.82 -2.74
CA ASN A 102 22.98 4.92 -1.90
C ASN A 102 24.17 4.12 -2.46
N ALA A 103 23.92 3.05 -3.22
CA ALA A 103 24.97 2.39 -4.01
C ALA A 103 25.49 3.29 -5.14
N PHE A 104 24.65 4.13 -5.75
CA PHE A 104 25.07 5.10 -6.77
C PHE A 104 25.75 6.35 -6.19
N HIS A 105 25.33 6.82 -5.01
CA HIS A 105 25.96 7.98 -4.35
C HIS A 105 27.38 7.65 -3.82
N SER A 106 27.62 6.39 -3.41
CA SER A 106 28.96 5.94 -3.04
C SER A 106 29.90 5.84 -4.25
N LEU A 107 29.38 5.48 -5.44
CA LEU A 107 30.17 5.51 -6.69
C LEU A 107 30.43 6.94 -7.22
N PHE A 108 29.54 7.90 -6.96
CA PHE A 108 29.71 9.28 -7.43
C PHE A 108 30.78 10.05 -6.62
N ILE A 109 30.89 9.80 -5.31
CA ILE A 109 31.96 10.36 -4.48
C ILE A 109 33.32 9.71 -4.84
N CYS A 110 33.34 8.42 -5.17
CA CYS A 110 34.57 7.74 -5.60
C CYS A 110 35.12 8.29 -6.93
N ARG A 111 34.24 8.71 -7.85
CA ARG A 111 34.61 9.30 -9.15
C ARG A 111 35.13 10.73 -9.08
N SER A 112 34.84 11.45 -7.99
CA SER A 112 35.39 12.79 -7.74
C SER A 112 36.76 12.74 -7.04
N ILE A 113 37.04 11.68 -6.28
CA ILE A 113 38.30 11.51 -5.52
C ILE A 113 39.37 10.78 -6.36
N TYR A 114 38.99 9.80 -7.17
CA TYR A 114 39.91 9.06 -8.04
C TYR A 114 39.65 9.39 -9.52
N GLY A 115 40.18 10.52 -9.98
CA GLY A 115 40.23 10.83 -11.41
C GLY A 115 41.11 9.82 -12.15
N CYS A 116 40.52 8.76 -12.72
CA CYS A 116 41.14 7.86 -13.70
C CYS A 116 40.02 7.30 -14.59
N PHE A 117 39.91 7.77 -15.84
CA PHE A 117 40.63 7.27 -17.03
C PHE A 117 39.90 6.08 -17.69
N ASP A 118 39.03 6.46 -18.61
CA ASP A 118 38.93 5.96 -19.98
C ASP A 118 38.43 4.54 -20.34
N SER A 119 37.76 4.55 -21.49
CA SER A 119 37.66 3.49 -22.50
C SER A 119 36.60 2.39 -22.35
N ALA A 120 35.76 2.37 -23.39
CA ALA A 120 34.71 1.44 -23.80
C ALA A 120 35.17 -0.05 -23.91
N PRO A 121 34.32 -0.99 -24.35
CA PRO A 121 33.73 -1.01 -25.70
C PRO A 121 32.22 -0.79 -25.78
#